data_AF-A0A519N6F4-F1
#
_entry.id   AF-A0A519N6F4-F1
#
_cell.length_a   1.000
_cell.length_b   1.000
_cell.length_c   1.000
_cell.angle_alpha   90.00
_cell.angle_beta   90.00
_cell.angle_gamma   90.00
#
_symmetry.space_group_name_H-M   'P 1'
#
loop_
_entity.id
_entity.type
_entity.pdbx_description
1 polymer ?
#
loop_
_entity_poly.entity_id
_entity_poly.type
_entity_poly.pdbx_seq_one_letter_code
_entity_poly.pdbx_strand_id
1 'polypeptide(L)'
;MKKCLLLLLFGSFLSIAQKSPNFNSLRYHDDFRSMVGDSSGNWYPKLKFASVSKNDSTYFSFGGDIRLQYFKFDNEDWGDTQSDKDGFLLNRYLLHVDFHTGKHFRAFFQIQSSSVSGRLDPSPIEENPLDWHQAFADWKQDFGKGSLTLRVGRQEFWYGSQRLVAVREFPNNRLSLDAAKLIFMRGSVNSEVFFAYPVVNGRQIFDDNIETETRLWGNYTVLKSVPFLQNIDVYYFGLRKENAAFANTIGREHRHSFGTRIWNKGQAFLYDIEGVYQFGALENQAISAWTISSYLTYRFENAGLKPKIGLKTEVISGDRNASDNRLQTFNPLFPRGAYFGLAGIIGPSNLYDIHPEIALSLTKTIDFGLDYDLFWRFSTEDGIYAPNVSLIYPGESSERFIGTQLAANIAWEPNAFFSLKAETTWFDAGNFLKNSGAGQDIFFFGITSQFKF
;
A
#
# COMPACT_ATOMS: atom_id res chain seq x y z
N MET A 1 1.52 -12.79 33.74
CA MET A 1 2.96 -12.47 33.82
C MET A 1 3.85 -13.37 32.93
N LYS A 2 3.52 -13.54 31.64
CA LYS A 2 4.40 -14.15 30.60
C LYS A 2 4.19 -13.52 29.20
N LYS A 3 3.85 -12.23 29.13
CA LYS A 3 3.66 -11.52 27.84
C LYS A 3 4.50 -10.23 27.67
N CYS A 4 5.33 -9.84 28.64
CA CYS A 4 6.21 -8.66 28.52
C CYS A 4 7.66 -8.98 28.13
N LEU A 5 8.00 -10.22 27.79
CA LEU A 5 9.41 -10.62 27.61
C LEU A 5 9.97 -10.43 26.18
N LEU A 6 9.16 -10.00 25.20
CA LEU A 6 9.66 -9.82 23.82
C LEU A 6 10.25 -8.44 23.53
N LEU A 7 10.04 -7.45 24.41
CA LEU A 7 10.56 -6.09 24.22
C LEU A 7 12.02 -5.90 24.70
N LEU A 8 12.61 -6.89 25.37
CA LEU A 8 13.92 -6.75 26.05
C LEU A 8 15.11 -7.39 25.32
N LEU A 9 14.95 -7.92 24.11
CA LEU A 9 16.04 -8.57 23.35
C LEU A 9 16.72 -7.69 22.29
N PHE A 10 16.36 -6.41 22.15
CA PHE A 10 16.90 -5.53 21.10
C PHE A 10 17.99 -4.55 21.56
N GLY A 11 18.45 -4.66 22.80
CA GLY A 11 19.45 -3.75 23.40
C GLY A 11 20.87 -3.79 22.79
N SER A 12 21.16 -4.73 21.89
CA SER A 12 22.51 -4.92 21.32
C SER A 12 22.71 -4.34 19.91
N PHE A 13 21.69 -3.71 19.30
CA PHE A 13 21.80 -3.17 17.92
C PHE A 13 22.20 -1.69 17.85
N LEU A 14 22.55 -1.06 18.97
CA LEU A 14 22.79 0.38 19.08
C LEU A 14 24.16 0.89 18.59
N SER A 15 24.95 0.07 17.89
CA SER A 15 26.26 0.47 17.39
C SER A 15 26.49 0.01 15.97
N ILE A 16 25.84 0.71 15.03
CA ILE A 16 26.14 0.56 13.60
C ILE A 16 26.64 1.92 13.09
N ALA A 17 27.96 2.09 13.12
CA ALA A 17 28.68 3.26 12.63
C ALA A 17 29.10 3.11 11.15
N GLN A 18 28.34 2.36 10.36
CA GLN A 18 28.48 2.29 8.90
C GLN A 18 27.13 2.50 8.25
N LYS A 19 27.17 3.01 7.00
CA LYS A 19 26.02 3.39 6.16
C LYS A 19 24.77 2.57 6.48
N SER A 20 23.80 3.22 7.12
CA SER A 20 22.56 2.58 7.58
C SER A 20 21.90 1.85 6.39
N PRO A 21 21.48 0.58 6.54
CA PRO A 21 20.82 -0.14 5.45
C PRO A 21 19.59 0.63 4.98
N ASN A 22 19.33 0.59 3.67
CA ASN A 22 18.11 1.13 3.09
C ASN A 22 17.16 -0.02 2.76
N PHE A 23 15.99 0.01 3.38
CA PHE A 23 14.97 -1.03 3.34
C PHE A 23 13.80 -0.60 2.45
N ASN A 24 13.79 -1.01 1.18
CA ASN A 24 12.74 -0.73 0.21
C ASN A 24 11.47 -1.51 0.52
N SER A 25 10.30 -0.91 0.35
CA SER A 25 9.02 -1.58 0.64
C SER A 25 8.90 -2.96 0.00
N LEU A 26 9.31 -3.09 -1.27
CA LEU A 26 9.53 -4.36 -1.91
C LEU A 26 10.93 -4.88 -1.55
N ARG A 27 10.99 -5.85 -0.63
CA ARG A 27 12.26 -6.39 -0.10
C ARG A 27 13.20 -6.91 -1.19
N TYR A 28 12.64 -7.43 -2.28
CA TYR A 28 13.42 -7.89 -3.43
C TYR A 28 14.10 -6.75 -4.22
N HIS A 29 13.88 -5.47 -3.88
CA HIS A 29 14.63 -4.33 -4.40
C HIS A 29 15.72 -3.83 -3.45
N ASP A 30 15.86 -4.43 -2.27
CA ASP A 30 16.96 -4.11 -1.37
C ASP A 30 18.30 -4.35 -2.06
N ASP A 31 19.13 -3.31 -2.13
CA ASP A 31 20.43 -3.32 -2.78
C ASP A 31 21.53 -3.09 -1.75
N PHE A 32 22.16 -4.19 -1.35
CA PHE A 32 23.23 -4.18 -0.38
C PHE A 32 24.61 -4.35 -1.03
N ARG A 33 24.74 -4.28 -2.37
CA ARG A 33 26.01 -4.59 -3.07
C ARG A 33 27.20 -3.75 -2.58
N SER A 34 26.96 -2.57 -2.02
CA SER A 34 28.02 -1.77 -1.38
C SER A 34 28.60 -2.37 -0.11
N MET A 35 28.00 -3.41 0.45
CA MET A 35 28.44 -4.15 1.64
C MET A 35 29.27 -5.40 1.28
N VAL A 36 29.43 -5.71 -0.01
CA VAL A 36 30.30 -6.79 -0.47
C VAL A 36 31.74 -6.49 -0.08
N GLY A 37 32.41 -7.45 0.57
CA GLY A 37 33.79 -7.31 1.03
C GLY A 37 33.96 -6.53 2.33
N ASP A 38 32.87 -6.20 3.04
CA ASP A 38 32.98 -5.65 4.39
C ASP A 38 33.57 -6.69 5.36
N SER A 39 34.79 -6.41 5.83
CA SER A 39 35.54 -7.26 6.77
C SER A 39 35.29 -6.91 8.24
N SER A 40 34.33 -6.04 8.55
CA SER A 40 34.02 -5.55 9.91
C SER A 40 33.66 -6.64 10.92
N GLY A 41 33.49 -7.90 10.48
CA GLY A 41 33.10 -9.03 11.32
C GLY A 41 31.61 -9.03 11.70
N ASN A 42 30.85 -8.03 11.25
CA ASN A 42 29.43 -7.87 11.53
C ASN A 42 28.60 -9.02 10.90
N TRP A 43 27.55 -9.45 11.61
CA TRP A 43 26.66 -10.52 11.16
C TRP A 43 25.80 -10.09 9.97
N TYR A 44 25.43 -8.81 9.90
CA TYR A 44 24.46 -8.30 8.93
C TYR A 44 24.96 -8.34 7.47
N PRO A 45 26.17 -7.88 7.12
CA PRO A 45 26.72 -8.06 5.77
C PRO A 45 26.81 -9.53 5.35
N LYS A 46 27.18 -10.43 6.27
CA LYS A 46 27.23 -11.88 6.01
C LYS A 46 25.85 -12.47 5.74
N LEU A 47 24.81 -11.96 6.40
CA LEU A 47 23.42 -12.34 6.14
C LEU A 47 22.95 -11.87 4.75
N LYS A 48 23.35 -10.67 4.33
CA LYS A 48 22.98 -10.11 3.01
C LYS A 48 23.81 -10.64 1.84
N PHE A 49 25.03 -11.13 2.09
CA PHE A 49 25.91 -11.74 1.09
C PHE A 49 26.56 -13.01 1.61
N ALA A 50 25.77 -14.09 1.69
CA ALA A 50 26.27 -15.44 1.94
C ALA A 50 26.74 -16.06 0.61
N SER A 51 27.97 -15.72 0.19
CA SER A 51 28.58 -16.28 -1.02
C SER A 51 28.81 -17.79 -0.89
N VAL A 52 28.47 -18.54 -1.93
CA VAL A 52 28.68 -20.00 -2.04
C VAL A 52 29.61 -20.37 -3.20
N SER A 53 30.17 -19.37 -3.89
CA SER A 53 31.10 -19.55 -5.00
C SER A 53 32.40 -18.79 -4.73
N LYS A 54 33.54 -19.34 -5.17
CA LYS A 54 34.86 -18.71 -4.93
C LYS A 54 35.03 -17.32 -5.55
N ASN A 55 34.21 -16.97 -6.53
CA ASN A 55 34.25 -15.70 -7.26
C ASN A 55 33.06 -14.77 -6.91
N ASP A 56 32.31 -15.08 -5.85
CA ASP A 56 31.14 -14.32 -5.39
C ASP A 56 30.03 -14.11 -6.42
N SER A 57 30.04 -14.89 -7.51
CA SER A 57 29.02 -14.84 -8.55
C SER A 57 27.72 -15.54 -8.16
N THR A 58 27.76 -16.40 -7.14
CA THR A 58 26.60 -17.11 -6.58
C THR A 58 26.55 -16.88 -5.09
N TYR A 59 25.42 -16.34 -4.62
CA TYR A 59 25.22 -15.99 -3.21
C TYR A 59 23.75 -16.06 -2.81
N PHE A 60 23.52 -16.17 -1.51
CA PHE A 60 22.23 -15.98 -0.88
C PHE A 60 22.21 -14.66 -0.11
N SER A 61 21.06 -13.99 -0.11
CA SER A 61 20.74 -12.87 0.76
C SER A 61 19.51 -13.26 1.58
N PHE A 62 19.55 -13.02 2.89
CA PHE A 62 18.43 -13.31 3.79
C PHE A 62 17.94 -12.01 4.43
N GLY A 63 16.66 -11.97 4.77
CA GLY A 63 16.13 -10.83 5.51
C GLY A 63 14.72 -11.05 5.99
N GLY A 64 14.18 -10.02 6.62
CA GLY A 64 12.83 -10.08 7.12
C GLY A 64 12.23 -8.75 7.55
N ASP A 65 10.93 -8.82 7.82
CA ASP A 65 10.12 -7.74 8.35
C ASP A 65 9.18 -8.34 9.42
N ILE A 66 9.38 -7.92 10.66
CA ILE A 66 8.57 -8.33 11.81
C ILE A 66 7.80 -7.11 12.26
N ARG A 67 6.48 -7.21 12.27
CA ARG A 67 5.58 -6.13 12.66
C ARG A 67 4.62 -6.59 13.74
N LEU A 68 4.48 -5.75 14.76
CA LEU A 68 3.49 -5.88 15.83
C LEU A 68 2.63 -4.61 15.82
N GLN A 69 1.31 -4.75 15.79
CA GLN A 69 0.40 -3.62 15.89
C GLN A 69 -0.66 -3.89 16.95
N TYR A 70 -1.00 -2.87 17.74
CA TYR A 70 -2.20 -2.88 18.56
C TYR A 70 -3.11 -1.77 18.06
N PHE A 71 -4.38 -2.11 17.80
CA PHE A 71 -5.42 -1.20 17.36
C PHE A 71 -6.59 -1.21 18.33
N LYS A 72 -7.16 -0.03 18.56
CA LYS A 72 -8.41 0.16 19.30
C LYS A 72 -9.30 1.08 18.49
N PHE A 73 -10.55 0.67 18.30
CA PHE A 73 -11.61 1.50 17.76
C PHE A 73 -12.68 1.70 18.83
N ASP A 74 -13.12 2.93 19.00
CA ASP A 74 -14.41 3.24 19.61
C ASP A 74 -15.36 3.60 18.45
N ASN A 75 -16.53 2.95 18.42
CA ASN A 75 -17.53 3.06 17.34
C ASN A 75 -16.99 2.72 15.94
N GLU A 76 -16.28 1.59 15.78
CA GLU A 76 -15.96 1.07 14.44
C GLU A 76 -17.23 1.02 13.57
N ASP A 77 -17.10 1.28 12.27
CA ASP A 77 -18.23 1.41 11.34
C ASP A 77 -19.32 2.39 11.81
N TRP A 78 -18.90 3.53 12.38
CA TRP A 78 -19.79 4.58 12.92
C TRP A 78 -20.80 4.08 13.96
N GLY A 79 -20.48 2.97 14.62
CA GLY A 79 -21.30 2.36 15.66
C GLY A 79 -22.40 1.42 15.14
N ASP A 80 -22.37 1.04 13.86
CA ASP A 80 -23.31 0.04 13.30
C ASP A 80 -22.93 -1.40 13.70
N THR A 81 -21.69 -1.63 14.11
CA THR A 81 -21.21 -2.95 14.55
C THR A 81 -20.99 -2.99 16.07
N GLN A 82 -20.78 -4.20 16.58
CA GLN A 82 -20.55 -4.38 18.01
C GLN A 82 -19.23 -3.75 18.44
N SER A 83 -19.27 -2.94 19.49
CA SER A 83 -18.06 -2.32 20.07
C SER A 83 -17.11 -3.37 20.67
N ASP A 84 -15.87 -3.36 20.19
CA ASP A 84 -14.72 -3.95 20.88
C ASP A 84 -14.23 -2.97 21.96
N LYS A 85 -14.15 -3.43 23.21
CA LYS A 85 -13.74 -2.61 24.36
C LYS A 85 -12.23 -2.61 24.58
N ASP A 86 -11.57 -3.68 24.18
CA ASP A 86 -10.18 -3.97 24.56
C ASP A 86 -9.21 -3.77 23.40
N GLY A 87 -9.72 -3.72 22.16
CA GLY A 87 -8.93 -3.65 20.94
C GLY A 87 -8.27 -4.98 20.61
N PHE A 88 -7.49 -4.98 19.53
CA PHE A 88 -6.89 -6.19 18.99
C PHE A 88 -5.42 -6.00 18.60
N LEU A 89 -4.71 -7.12 18.57
CA LEU A 89 -3.30 -7.22 18.22
C LEU A 89 -3.14 -7.89 16.87
N LEU A 90 -2.34 -7.30 16.00
CA LEU A 90 -1.89 -7.88 14.74
C LEU A 90 -0.39 -8.18 14.83
N ASN A 91 0.00 -9.36 14.38
CA ASN A 91 1.40 -9.70 14.14
C ASN A 91 1.58 -10.03 12.67
N ARG A 92 2.75 -9.70 12.14
CA ARG A 92 3.19 -10.16 10.82
C ARG A 92 4.68 -10.46 10.82
N TYR A 93 5.02 -11.61 10.26
CA TYR A 93 6.39 -12.04 10.02
C TYR A 93 6.55 -12.30 8.52
N LEU A 94 7.47 -11.57 7.89
CA LEU A 94 7.93 -11.82 6.53
C LEU A 94 9.38 -12.24 6.60
N LEU A 95 9.69 -13.45 6.16
CA LEU A 95 11.06 -13.97 6.13
C LEU A 95 11.39 -14.40 4.71
N HIS A 96 12.54 -13.98 4.19
CA HIS A 96 12.88 -14.23 2.79
C HIS A 96 14.31 -14.71 2.59
N VAL A 97 14.47 -15.42 1.47
CA VAL A 97 15.74 -15.84 0.87
C VAL A 97 15.76 -15.35 -0.57
N ASP A 98 16.86 -14.73 -0.94
CA ASP A 98 17.09 -14.19 -2.26
C ASP A 98 18.40 -14.76 -2.83
N PHE A 99 18.25 -15.69 -3.77
CA PHE A 99 19.34 -16.41 -4.41
C PHE A 99 19.71 -15.75 -5.73
N HIS A 100 21.00 -15.48 -5.93
CA HIS A 100 21.54 -14.94 -7.17
C HIS A 100 22.62 -15.87 -7.71
N THR A 101 22.64 -16.09 -9.03
CA THR A 101 23.73 -16.81 -9.70
C THR A 101 24.09 -16.18 -11.04
N GLY A 102 25.37 -15.85 -11.18
CA GLY A 102 25.91 -15.11 -12.31
C GLY A 102 25.28 -13.72 -12.42
N LYS A 103 25.10 -13.25 -13.66
CA LYS A 103 24.49 -11.95 -13.98
C LYS A 103 23.04 -12.06 -14.45
N HIS A 104 22.54 -13.28 -14.58
CA HIS A 104 21.33 -13.57 -15.34
C HIS A 104 20.19 -14.12 -14.50
N PHE A 105 20.48 -14.96 -13.51
CA PHE A 105 19.43 -15.67 -12.79
C PHE A 105 19.34 -15.23 -11.34
N ARG A 106 18.10 -15.08 -10.88
CA ARG A 106 17.75 -14.87 -9.48
C ARG A 106 16.47 -15.65 -9.15
N ALA A 107 16.39 -16.19 -7.93
CA ALA A 107 15.16 -16.73 -7.36
C ALA A 107 14.90 -16.12 -5.98
N PHE A 108 13.67 -15.68 -5.74
CA PHE A 108 13.27 -15.05 -4.49
C PHE A 108 12.12 -15.83 -3.86
N PHE A 109 12.26 -16.15 -2.58
CA PHE A 109 11.26 -16.85 -1.78
C PHE A 109 11.00 -16.09 -0.49
N GLN A 110 9.73 -15.92 -0.14
CA GLN A 110 9.31 -15.28 1.09
C GLN A 110 8.11 -16.01 1.66
N ILE A 111 8.19 -16.35 2.95
CA ILE A 111 7.06 -16.83 3.73
C ILE A 111 6.44 -15.66 4.49
N GLN A 112 5.12 -15.68 4.66
CA GLN A 112 4.39 -14.77 5.53
C GLN A 112 3.63 -15.56 6.58
N SER A 113 3.68 -15.09 7.82
CA SER A 113 2.77 -15.50 8.88
C SER A 113 2.15 -14.26 9.50
N SER A 114 0.82 -14.24 9.55
CA SER A 114 0.05 -13.11 10.07
C SER A 114 -1.02 -13.62 11.00
N SER A 115 -1.11 -13.04 12.20
CA SER A 115 -2.08 -13.46 13.20
C SER A 115 -2.79 -12.27 13.83
N VAL A 116 -4.03 -12.52 14.25
CA VAL A 116 -4.84 -11.58 15.01
C VAL A 116 -5.11 -12.16 16.39
N SER A 117 -5.23 -11.29 17.39
CA SER A 117 -5.64 -11.67 18.74
C SER A 117 -6.53 -10.60 19.33
N GLY A 118 -7.67 -10.99 19.91
CA GLY A 118 -8.65 -10.06 20.49
C GLY A 118 -9.79 -9.65 19.56
N ARG A 119 -9.66 -9.89 18.24
CA ARG A 119 -10.75 -9.66 17.27
C ARG A 119 -11.70 -10.87 17.24
N LEU A 120 -13.00 -10.62 17.31
CA LEU A 120 -14.04 -11.68 17.37
C LEU A 120 -14.14 -12.50 16.07
N ASP A 121 -14.07 -11.82 14.92
CA ASP A 121 -14.17 -12.45 13.59
C ASP A 121 -13.12 -11.83 12.65
N PRO A 122 -11.85 -12.26 12.73
CA PRO A 122 -10.81 -11.75 11.85
C PRO A 122 -11.03 -12.23 10.41
N SER A 123 -10.90 -11.31 9.47
CA SER A 123 -11.02 -11.61 8.04
C SER A 123 -9.74 -12.27 7.49
N PRO A 124 -9.80 -12.98 6.35
CA PRO A 124 -8.61 -13.58 5.72
C PRO A 124 -7.53 -12.57 5.28
N ILE A 125 -7.86 -11.28 5.19
CA ILE A 125 -6.88 -10.21 4.92
C ILE A 125 -6.16 -9.74 6.20
N GLU A 126 -6.57 -10.22 7.36
CA GLU A 126 -5.97 -9.92 8.66
C GLU A 126 -5.23 -11.12 9.26
N GLU A 127 -5.78 -12.31 9.09
CA GLU A 127 -5.21 -13.57 9.56
C GLU A 127 -4.85 -14.48 8.39
N ASN A 128 -3.59 -14.90 8.33
CA ASN A 128 -3.09 -15.94 7.43
C ASN A 128 -1.96 -16.67 8.19
N PRO A 129 -2.22 -17.86 8.77
CA PRO A 129 -1.32 -18.52 9.69
C PRO A 129 0.11 -18.70 9.17
N LEU A 130 0.29 -19.22 7.95
CA LEU A 130 1.59 -19.38 7.29
C LEU A 130 1.41 -19.76 5.81
N ASP A 131 1.98 -18.98 4.89
CA ASP A 131 1.98 -19.30 3.45
C ASP A 131 3.27 -18.86 2.73
N TRP A 132 3.46 -19.36 1.50
CA TRP A 132 4.37 -18.83 0.50
C TRP A 132 3.84 -17.52 -0.07
N HIS A 133 4.22 -16.43 0.56
CA HIS A 133 3.78 -15.09 0.14
C HIS A 133 4.41 -14.65 -1.19
N GLN A 134 5.69 -14.92 -1.41
CA GLN A 134 6.34 -14.67 -2.70
C GLN A 134 7.24 -15.85 -3.08
N ALA A 135 7.22 -16.22 -4.36
CA ALA A 135 8.05 -17.26 -4.94
C ALA A 135 8.16 -17.00 -6.45
N PHE A 136 9.26 -16.38 -6.87
CA PHE A 136 9.47 -16.04 -8.28
C PHE A 136 10.91 -16.24 -8.73
N ALA A 137 11.08 -16.38 -10.04
CA ALA A 137 12.38 -16.40 -10.70
C ALA A 137 12.50 -15.26 -11.71
N ASP A 138 13.69 -14.68 -11.78
CA ASP A 138 14.10 -13.66 -12.75
C ASP A 138 15.13 -14.24 -13.73
N TRP A 139 14.90 -13.98 -15.02
CA TRP A 139 15.92 -14.11 -16.06
C TRP A 139 16.24 -12.75 -16.64
N LYS A 140 17.44 -12.24 -16.39
CA LYS A 140 17.93 -10.93 -16.81
C LYS A 140 18.93 -11.05 -17.97
N GLN A 141 18.71 -10.26 -19.00
CA GLN A 141 19.65 -10.07 -20.11
C GLN A 141 19.99 -8.59 -20.23
N ASP A 142 21.28 -8.26 -20.08
CA ASP A 142 21.79 -6.92 -20.37
C ASP A 142 22.01 -6.76 -21.89
N PHE A 143 21.74 -5.57 -22.42
CA PHE A 143 22.02 -5.20 -23.82
C PHE A 143 22.37 -3.70 -23.92
N GLY A 144 23.50 -3.38 -24.53
CA GLY A 144 23.98 -1.99 -24.61
C GLY A 144 24.03 -1.31 -23.24
N LYS A 145 23.20 -0.27 -23.05
CA LYS A 145 23.04 0.47 -21.77
C LYS A 145 21.70 0.17 -21.05
N GLY A 146 21.08 -0.97 -21.35
CA GLY A 146 19.80 -1.38 -20.78
C GLY A 146 19.77 -2.84 -20.39
N SER A 147 18.64 -3.26 -19.83
CA SER A 147 18.39 -4.64 -19.44
C SER A 147 16.94 -5.03 -19.62
N LEU A 148 16.72 -6.31 -19.89
CA LEU A 148 15.41 -6.93 -19.96
C LEU A 148 15.37 -8.06 -18.92
N THR A 149 14.37 -8.06 -18.05
CA THR A 149 14.15 -9.12 -17.07
C THR A 149 12.79 -9.74 -17.30
N LEU A 150 12.74 -11.06 -17.50
CA LEU A 150 11.52 -11.85 -17.40
C LEU A 150 11.39 -12.34 -15.96
N ARG A 151 10.29 -11.99 -15.29
CA ARG A 151 9.94 -12.47 -13.96
C ARG A 151 8.69 -13.34 -14.02
N VAL A 152 8.74 -14.54 -13.45
CA VAL A 152 7.59 -15.46 -13.39
C VAL A 152 7.46 -16.02 -11.98
N GLY A 153 6.23 -16.00 -11.46
CA GLY A 153 5.86 -16.57 -10.16
C GLY A 153 5.05 -15.61 -9.29
N ARG A 154 4.82 -16.03 -8.05
CA ARG A 154 4.08 -15.27 -7.04
C ARG A 154 4.91 -14.09 -6.54
N GLN A 155 4.37 -12.89 -6.65
CA GLN A 155 5.13 -11.66 -6.39
C GLN A 155 4.20 -10.50 -6.01
N GLU A 156 4.77 -9.51 -5.32
CA GLU A 156 4.06 -8.28 -5.00
C GLU A 156 4.19 -7.23 -6.10
N PHE A 157 3.14 -6.45 -6.33
CA PHE A 157 3.17 -5.27 -7.20
C PHE A 157 3.09 -3.98 -6.40
N TRP A 158 3.91 -3.00 -6.79
CA TRP A 158 3.92 -1.66 -6.23
C TRP A 158 4.00 -0.65 -7.37
N TYR A 159 2.89 0.04 -7.67
CA TYR A 159 2.86 1.06 -8.71
C TYR A 159 2.48 2.43 -8.17
N GLY A 160 3.16 3.44 -8.70
CA GLY A 160 2.91 4.85 -8.42
C GLY A 160 2.90 5.20 -6.93
N SER A 161 1.83 5.89 -6.55
CA SER A 161 1.47 6.31 -5.19
C SER A 161 0.71 5.22 -4.41
N GLN A 162 0.57 4.01 -4.99
CA GLN A 162 -0.20 2.87 -4.47
C GLN A 162 -1.72 3.08 -4.39
N ARG A 163 -2.23 4.01 -5.20
CA ARG A 163 -3.66 4.31 -5.28
C ARG A 163 -4.44 3.26 -6.08
N LEU A 164 -3.81 2.63 -7.08
CA LEU A 164 -4.45 1.63 -7.93
C LEU A 164 -3.93 0.20 -7.70
N VAL A 165 -2.62 0.05 -7.52
CA VAL A 165 -2.00 -1.27 -7.31
C VAL A 165 -0.96 -1.16 -6.21
N ALA A 166 -1.28 -1.78 -5.08
CA ALA A 166 -0.51 -1.73 -3.86
C ALA A 166 -0.23 -3.12 -3.32
N VAL A 167 0.78 -3.18 -2.46
CA VAL A 167 1.11 -4.38 -1.67
C VAL A 167 0.19 -4.55 -0.45
N ARG A 168 -0.62 -3.53 -0.10
CA ARG A 168 -1.50 -3.50 1.08
C ARG A 168 -0.77 -3.69 2.42
N GLU A 169 -0.20 -2.60 2.96
CA GLU A 169 0.39 -2.64 4.31
C GLU A 169 -0.65 -2.79 5.43
N PHE A 170 -1.86 -2.27 5.24
CA PHE A 170 -3.05 -2.46 6.07
C PHE A 170 -4.09 -3.23 5.24
N PRO A 171 -4.86 -4.18 5.82
CA PRO A 171 -5.06 -4.40 7.26
C PRO A 171 -3.97 -5.23 7.96
N ASN A 172 -3.60 -6.43 7.50
CA ASN A 172 -2.40 -7.10 8.00
C ASN A 172 -1.65 -7.87 6.91
N ASN A 173 -2.35 -8.70 6.15
CA ASN A 173 -1.77 -9.47 5.05
C ASN A 173 -1.49 -8.56 3.85
N ARG A 174 -0.28 -8.68 3.29
CA ARG A 174 0.05 -8.05 2.01
C ARG A 174 -0.58 -8.84 0.87
N LEU A 175 -0.84 -8.17 -0.25
CA LEU A 175 -1.39 -8.79 -1.46
C LEU A 175 -0.26 -9.24 -2.38
N SER A 176 -0.28 -10.52 -2.74
CA SER A 176 0.55 -11.09 -3.80
C SER A 176 -0.28 -11.41 -5.03
N LEU A 177 0.42 -11.47 -6.17
CA LEU A 177 -0.14 -11.87 -7.45
C LEU A 177 0.71 -12.98 -8.07
N ASP A 178 0.06 -14.01 -8.59
CA ASP A 178 0.69 -14.99 -9.46
C ASP A 178 0.78 -14.39 -10.87
N ALA A 179 2.00 -14.06 -11.31
CA ALA A 179 2.19 -13.23 -12.48
C ALA A 179 3.38 -13.63 -13.35
N ALA A 180 3.26 -13.30 -14.64
CA ALA A 180 4.38 -13.16 -15.55
C ALA A 180 4.57 -11.68 -15.89
N LYS A 181 5.80 -11.19 -15.80
CA LYS A 181 6.15 -9.78 -15.99
C LYS A 181 7.43 -9.66 -16.81
N LEU A 182 7.42 -8.74 -17.77
CA LEU A 182 8.60 -8.31 -18.51
C LEU A 182 8.99 -6.91 -18.05
N ILE A 183 10.22 -6.74 -17.58
CA ILE A 183 10.77 -5.51 -17.01
C ILE A 183 11.87 -5.00 -17.93
N PHE A 184 11.66 -3.84 -18.54
CA PHE A 184 12.61 -3.16 -19.40
C PHE A 184 13.17 -1.94 -18.68
N MET A 185 14.49 -1.83 -18.64
CA MET A 185 15.19 -0.67 -18.08
C MET A 185 16.21 -0.15 -19.08
N ARG A 186 16.17 1.15 -19.40
CA ARG A 186 17.19 1.81 -20.23
C ARG A 186 17.26 3.30 -19.94
N GLY A 187 18.41 3.76 -19.45
CA GLY A 187 18.62 5.18 -19.14
C GLY A 187 17.59 5.67 -18.11
N SER A 188 16.76 6.63 -18.51
CA SER A 188 15.70 7.20 -17.66
C SER A 188 14.33 6.52 -17.83
N VAL A 189 14.23 5.46 -18.62
CA VAL A 189 12.99 4.72 -18.87
C VAL A 189 13.00 3.39 -18.10
N ASN A 190 11.97 3.17 -17.29
CA ASN A 190 11.63 1.86 -16.74
C ASN A 190 10.22 1.50 -17.22
N SER A 191 10.02 0.31 -17.78
CA SER A 191 8.72 -0.14 -18.25
C SER A 191 8.47 -1.58 -17.84
N GLU A 192 7.28 -1.85 -17.34
CA GLU A 192 6.82 -3.18 -16.98
C GLU A 192 5.58 -3.53 -17.81
N VAL A 193 5.50 -4.75 -18.30
CA VAL A 193 4.30 -5.33 -18.91
C VAL A 193 4.00 -6.63 -18.19
N PHE A 194 2.74 -6.88 -17.83
CA PHE A 194 2.41 -8.02 -17.01
C PHE A 194 1.02 -8.60 -17.30
N PHE A 195 0.85 -9.85 -16.88
CA PHE A 195 -0.42 -10.55 -16.73
C PHE A 195 -0.39 -11.27 -15.38
N ALA A 196 -1.47 -11.16 -14.62
CA ALA A 196 -1.49 -11.52 -13.22
C ALA A 196 -2.87 -11.98 -12.76
N TYR A 197 -2.88 -12.91 -11.80
CA TYR A 197 -4.03 -13.25 -10.98
C TYR A 197 -3.72 -12.85 -9.54
N PRO A 198 -4.66 -12.25 -8.80
CA PRO A 198 -4.47 -12.06 -7.37
C PRO A 198 -4.46 -13.41 -6.65
N VAL A 199 -3.79 -13.45 -5.51
CA VAL A 199 -3.81 -14.60 -4.60
C VAL A 199 -4.84 -14.33 -3.51
N VAL A 200 -5.67 -15.33 -3.20
CA VAL A 200 -6.62 -15.29 -2.09
C VAL A 200 -6.04 -16.03 -0.91
N ASN A 201 -6.09 -15.36 0.24
CA ASN A 201 -5.58 -15.92 1.49
C ASN A 201 -6.52 -17.01 1.99
N GLY A 202 -5.96 -18.17 2.31
CA GLY A 202 -6.62 -19.26 2.99
C GLY A 202 -6.73 -19.05 4.50
N ARG A 203 -7.38 -19.99 5.18
CA ARG A 203 -7.50 -20.00 6.65
C ARG A 203 -6.58 -21.03 7.31
N GLN A 204 -5.91 -21.86 6.52
CA GLN A 204 -5.05 -22.93 6.99
C GLN A 204 -3.57 -22.56 6.75
N ILE A 205 -2.70 -23.56 6.72
CA ILE A 205 -1.27 -23.38 6.46
C ILE A 205 -0.99 -23.88 5.05
N PHE A 206 -0.33 -23.07 4.23
CA PHE A 206 -0.01 -23.36 2.83
C PHE A 206 -1.25 -23.66 1.97
N ASP A 207 -2.32 -22.89 2.15
CA ASP A 207 -3.60 -23.03 1.42
C ASP A 207 -3.97 -21.79 0.59
N ASP A 208 -3.06 -20.83 0.38
CA ASP A 208 -3.32 -19.68 -0.48
C ASP A 208 -3.39 -20.08 -1.96
N ASN A 209 -4.51 -19.78 -2.60
CA ASN A 209 -4.80 -20.20 -3.96
C ASN A 209 -4.88 -19.01 -4.93
N ILE A 210 -4.69 -19.32 -6.21
CA ILE A 210 -4.90 -18.37 -7.30
C ILE A 210 -6.39 -18.04 -7.44
N GLU A 211 -6.73 -16.75 -7.50
CA GLU A 211 -8.09 -16.30 -7.75
C GLU A 211 -8.38 -16.26 -9.25
N THR A 212 -9.04 -17.29 -9.76
CA THR A 212 -9.25 -17.46 -11.20
C THR A 212 -10.35 -16.56 -11.80
N GLU A 213 -11.23 -16.02 -10.95
CA GLU A 213 -12.33 -15.12 -11.35
C GLU A 213 -11.90 -13.67 -11.48
N THR A 214 -10.70 -13.33 -11.03
CA THR A 214 -10.14 -11.98 -11.14
C THR A 214 -8.83 -12.00 -11.92
N ARG A 215 -8.72 -11.15 -12.94
CA ARG A 215 -7.54 -11.05 -13.80
C ARG A 215 -7.10 -9.60 -13.92
N LEU A 216 -5.80 -9.37 -13.80
CA LEU A 216 -5.19 -8.07 -14.01
C LEU A 216 -4.10 -8.17 -15.07
N TRP A 217 -4.11 -7.27 -16.04
CA TRP A 217 -3.04 -7.16 -17.03
C TRP A 217 -2.77 -5.72 -17.34
N GLY A 218 -1.60 -5.43 -17.90
CA GLY A 218 -1.31 -4.06 -18.28
C GLY A 218 0.15 -3.74 -18.47
N ASN A 219 0.42 -2.45 -18.50
CA ASN A 219 1.76 -1.90 -18.52
C ASN A 219 1.88 -0.72 -17.57
N TYR A 220 3.09 -0.53 -17.05
CA TYR A 220 3.46 0.62 -16.24
C TYR A 220 4.81 1.16 -16.69
N THR A 221 4.85 2.40 -17.17
CA THR A 221 6.08 3.02 -17.68
C THR A 221 6.40 4.27 -16.88
N VAL A 222 7.62 4.34 -16.34
CA VAL A 222 8.19 5.48 -15.65
C VAL A 222 9.24 6.13 -16.54
N LEU A 223 9.05 7.41 -16.83
CA LEU A 223 9.97 8.29 -17.52
C LEU A 223 10.57 9.26 -16.50
N LYS A 224 11.87 9.14 -16.24
CA LYS A 224 12.60 10.05 -15.35
C LYS A 224 13.29 11.17 -16.13
N SER A 225 13.63 12.25 -15.44
CA SER A 225 14.36 13.39 -16.00
C SER A 225 13.68 14.05 -17.21
N VAL A 226 12.35 14.11 -17.21
CA VAL A 226 11.59 14.84 -18.22
C VAL A 226 11.75 16.34 -17.99
N PRO A 227 12.15 17.14 -18.99
CA PRO A 227 12.29 18.59 -18.85
C PRO A 227 11.03 19.22 -18.27
N PHE A 228 11.20 20.12 -17.28
CA PHE A 228 10.15 20.82 -16.53
C PHE A 228 9.25 19.95 -15.62
N LEU A 229 8.93 18.72 -16.01
CA LEU A 229 8.00 17.82 -15.31
C LEU A 229 8.67 16.82 -14.35
N GLN A 230 10.00 16.69 -14.40
CA GLN A 230 10.82 15.77 -13.60
C GLN A 230 10.55 14.29 -13.87
N ASN A 231 9.43 13.73 -13.41
CA ASN A 231 9.09 12.32 -13.59
C ASN A 231 7.64 12.17 -14.02
N ILE A 232 7.41 11.27 -14.97
CA ILE A 232 6.09 10.94 -15.50
C ILE A 232 5.92 9.43 -15.46
N ASP A 233 4.79 8.98 -14.93
CA ASP A 233 4.34 7.61 -15.08
C ASP A 233 3.17 7.59 -16.07
N VAL A 234 3.16 6.65 -17.02
CA VAL A 234 2.05 6.41 -17.95
C VAL A 234 1.71 4.93 -17.89
N TYR A 235 0.44 4.60 -17.76
CA TYR A 235 0.03 3.21 -17.55
C TYR A 235 -1.34 2.90 -18.12
N TYR A 236 -1.51 1.60 -18.38
CA TYR A 236 -2.79 0.98 -18.71
C TYR A 236 -2.97 -0.26 -17.84
N PHE A 237 -4.14 -0.40 -17.25
CA PHE A 237 -4.55 -1.60 -16.51
C PHE A 237 -5.89 -2.10 -17.01
N GLY A 238 -5.95 -3.36 -17.44
CA GLY A 238 -7.18 -4.10 -17.66
C GLY A 238 -7.50 -4.97 -16.45
N LEU A 239 -8.76 -4.97 -16.05
CA LEU A 239 -9.32 -5.78 -14.98
C LEU A 239 -10.49 -6.57 -15.55
N ARG A 240 -10.53 -7.86 -15.26
CA ARG A 240 -11.72 -8.68 -15.41
C ARG A 240 -12.07 -9.27 -14.05
N LYS A 241 -13.32 -9.17 -13.62
CA LYS A 241 -13.83 -9.75 -12.39
C LYS A 241 -15.19 -10.38 -12.69
N GLU A 242 -15.37 -11.67 -12.42
CA GLU A 242 -16.66 -12.33 -12.71
C GLU A 242 -17.78 -11.86 -11.76
N ASN A 243 -17.43 -11.51 -10.51
CA ASN A 243 -18.36 -11.09 -9.48
C ASN A 243 -17.95 -9.74 -8.86
N ALA A 244 -18.20 -8.65 -9.58
CA ALA A 244 -18.08 -7.30 -9.04
C ALA A 244 -19.43 -6.82 -8.49
N ALA A 245 -19.40 -6.03 -7.42
CA ALA A 245 -20.59 -5.48 -6.79
C ALA A 245 -20.40 -3.98 -6.56
N PHE A 246 -21.35 -3.20 -7.06
CA PHE A 246 -21.52 -1.76 -6.83
C PHE A 246 -22.94 -1.50 -6.34
N ALA A 247 -23.26 -0.28 -5.89
CA ALA A 247 -24.57 0.03 -5.30
C ALA A 247 -25.77 -0.45 -6.14
N ASN A 248 -25.68 -0.31 -7.46
CA ASN A 248 -26.81 -0.52 -8.37
C ASN A 248 -26.72 -1.82 -9.19
N THR A 249 -25.57 -2.50 -9.19
CA THR A 249 -25.30 -3.60 -10.14
C THR A 249 -24.30 -4.59 -9.56
N ILE A 250 -24.58 -5.87 -9.79
CA ILE A 250 -23.69 -6.99 -9.49
C ILE A 250 -23.50 -7.79 -10.78
N GLY A 251 -22.27 -8.20 -11.07
CA GLY A 251 -21.98 -9.14 -12.14
C GLY A 251 -20.57 -8.98 -12.71
N ARG A 252 -20.40 -9.42 -13.96
CA ARG A 252 -19.12 -9.48 -14.63
C ARG A 252 -18.65 -8.10 -15.06
N GLU A 253 -17.52 -7.71 -14.50
CA GLU A 253 -16.80 -6.48 -14.82
C GLU A 253 -15.68 -6.75 -15.81
N HIS A 254 -15.63 -5.95 -16.87
CA HIS A 254 -14.50 -5.84 -17.75
C HIS A 254 -14.13 -4.37 -17.89
N ARG A 255 -13.11 -3.94 -17.15
CA ARG A 255 -12.70 -2.55 -16.98
C ARG A 255 -11.30 -2.32 -17.52
N HIS A 256 -11.11 -1.18 -18.13
CA HIS A 256 -9.83 -0.67 -18.58
C HIS A 256 -9.57 0.68 -17.93
N SER A 257 -8.37 0.91 -17.45
CA SER A 257 -7.92 2.15 -16.81
C SER A 257 -6.71 2.68 -17.56
N PHE A 258 -6.79 3.91 -18.08
CA PHE A 258 -5.61 4.66 -18.52
C PHE A 258 -5.32 5.74 -17.50
N GLY A 259 -4.06 5.84 -17.09
CA GLY A 259 -3.65 6.86 -16.14
C GLY A 259 -2.28 7.44 -16.43
N THR A 260 -2.07 8.63 -15.89
CA THR A 260 -0.80 9.34 -15.91
C THR A 260 -0.55 9.96 -14.56
N ARG A 261 0.71 10.00 -14.15
CA ARG A 261 1.15 10.62 -12.91
C ARG A 261 2.38 11.48 -13.15
N ILE A 262 2.42 12.69 -12.61
CA ILE A 262 3.56 13.59 -12.69
C ILE A 262 4.03 13.87 -11.27
N TRP A 263 5.30 13.62 -10.98
CA TRP A 263 5.78 13.68 -9.62
C TRP A 263 7.22 14.18 -9.49
N ASN A 264 7.48 14.86 -8.37
CA ASN A 264 8.79 15.35 -7.99
C ASN A 264 9.03 15.18 -6.49
N LYS A 265 10.19 14.65 -6.14
CA LYS A 265 10.67 14.51 -4.75
C LYS A 265 11.84 15.47 -4.48
N GLY A 266 11.76 16.68 -5.02
CA GLY A 266 12.77 17.72 -4.86
C GLY A 266 12.96 18.14 -3.40
N GLN A 267 13.89 19.06 -3.15
CA GLN A 267 14.23 19.47 -1.79
C GLN A 267 13.11 20.32 -1.15
N ALA A 268 12.72 21.43 -1.76
CA ALA A 268 11.71 22.32 -1.18
C ALA A 268 10.29 22.01 -1.63
N PHE A 269 10.05 21.96 -2.95
CA PHE A 269 8.72 21.73 -3.53
C PHE A 269 8.58 20.29 -4.01
N LEU A 270 7.63 19.57 -3.42
CA LEU A 270 7.28 18.21 -3.80
C LEU A 270 5.87 18.24 -4.35
N TYR A 271 5.63 17.47 -5.41
CA TYR A 271 4.30 17.30 -5.97
C TYR A 271 4.10 15.89 -6.47
N ASP A 272 2.85 15.45 -6.45
CA ASP A 272 2.39 14.19 -7.00
C ASP A 272 0.96 14.42 -7.53
N ILE A 273 0.80 14.42 -8.85
CA ILE A 273 -0.47 14.69 -9.52
C ILE A 273 -0.78 13.48 -10.38
N GLU A 274 -1.92 12.83 -10.16
CA GLU A 274 -2.30 11.61 -10.84
C GLU A 274 -3.74 11.68 -11.33
N GLY A 275 -3.97 11.31 -12.59
CA GLY A 275 -5.29 11.27 -13.19
C GLY A 275 -5.52 9.93 -13.89
N VAL A 276 -6.72 9.37 -13.74
CA VAL A 276 -7.11 8.08 -14.32
C VAL A 276 -8.50 8.19 -14.93
N TYR A 277 -8.66 7.63 -16.12
CA TYR A 277 -9.95 7.41 -16.75
C TYR A 277 -10.21 5.91 -16.92
N GLN A 278 -11.44 5.49 -16.64
CA GLN A 278 -11.88 4.11 -16.70
C GLN A 278 -13.06 3.95 -17.66
N PHE A 279 -12.99 2.90 -18.48
CA PHE A 279 -14.00 2.54 -19.46
C PHE A 279 -14.14 1.02 -19.56
N GLY A 280 -15.20 0.54 -20.22
CA GLY A 280 -15.51 -0.89 -20.33
C GLY A 280 -16.98 -1.16 -20.01
N ALA A 281 -17.28 -2.29 -19.39
CA ALA A 281 -18.64 -2.65 -19.00
C ALA A 281 -18.70 -3.42 -17.68
N LEU A 282 -19.79 -3.23 -16.94
CA LEU A 282 -20.26 -4.10 -15.86
C LEU A 282 -21.63 -4.63 -16.30
N GLU A 283 -21.72 -5.93 -16.60
CA GLU A 283 -22.91 -6.49 -17.26
C GLU A 283 -23.31 -5.68 -18.52
N ASN A 284 -24.50 -5.09 -18.51
CA ASN A 284 -25.03 -4.27 -19.61
C ASN A 284 -24.75 -2.76 -19.44
N GLN A 285 -24.09 -2.35 -18.36
CA GLN A 285 -23.79 -0.96 -18.07
C GLN A 285 -22.43 -0.55 -18.63
N ALA A 286 -22.39 0.56 -19.36
CA ALA A 286 -21.14 1.12 -19.87
C ALA A 286 -20.38 1.85 -18.75
N ILE A 287 -19.12 1.48 -18.52
CA ILE A 287 -18.27 2.15 -17.53
C ILE A 287 -17.76 3.46 -18.11
N SER A 288 -17.87 4.54 -17.35
CA SER A 288 -17.19 5.82 -17.60
C SER A 288 -16.92 6.52 -16.28
N ALA A 289 -15.81 6.14 -15.64
CA ALA A 289 -15.41 6.63 -14.33
C ALA A 289 -14.03 7.26 -14.38
N TRP A 290 -13.68 8.10 -13.40
CA TRP A 290 -12.39 8.79 -13.38
C TRP A 290 -12.03 9.25 -11.97
N THR A 291 -10.74 9.54 -11.80
CA THR A 291 -10.25 10.25 -10.62
C THR A 291 -9.14 11.21 -11.02
N ILE A 292 -9.04 12.32 -10.30
CA ILE A 292 -7.88 13.21 -10.31
C ILE A 292 -7.47 13.39 -8.85
N SER A 293 -6.18 13.25 -8.58
CA SER A 293 -5.59 13.49 -7.28
C SER A 293 -4.40 14.40 -7.39
N SER A 294 -4.21 15.24 -6.39
CA SER A 294 -3.04 16.10 -6.26
C SER A 294 -2.55 16.11 -4.83
N TYR A 295 -1.24 16.03 -4.68
CA TYR A 295 -0.55 16.19 -3.41
C TYR A 295 0.58 17.18 -3.64
N LEU A 296 0.41 18.38 -3.10
CA LEU A 296 1.38 19.46 -3.17
C LEU A 296 2.00 19.64 -1.80
N THR A 297 3.30 19.87 -1.74
CA THR A 297 4.00 20.06 -0.47
C THR A 297 5.13 21.05 -0.59
N TYR A 298 5.28 21.88 0.43
CA TYR A 298 6.46 22.70 0.65
C TYR A 298 7.17 22.33 1.96
N ARG A 299 8.49 22.12 1.88
CA ARG A 299 9.37 21.84 3.02
C ARG A 299 10.25 23.04 3.33
N PHE A 300 10.14 23.54 4.56
CA PHE A 300 10.94 24.66 5.06
C PHE A 300 12.28 24.17 5.63
N GLU A 301 13.24 23.85 4.75
CA GLU A 301 14.53 23.24 5.13
C GLU A 301 15.37 24.05 6.14
N ASN A 302 15.19 25.37 6.16
CA ASN A 302 16.00 26.29 6.96
C ASN A 302 15.38 26.62 8.33
N ALA A 303 14.20 26.06 8.66
CA ALA A 303 13.57 26.25 9.95
C ALA A 303 13.92 25.10 10.92
N GLY A 304 13.95 25.38 12.22
CA GLY A 304 14.47 24.43 13.24
C GLY A 304 13.81 23.05 13.23
N LEU A 305 12.48 22.98 13.05
CA LEU A 305 11.70 21.73 12.97
C LEU A 305 11.46 21.23 11.54
N LYS A 306 12.04 21.91 10.54
CA LYS A 306 11.85 21.65 9.11
C LYS A 306 10.40 21.34 8.71
N PRO A 307 9.43 22.20 9.06
CA PRO A 307 8.03 21.92 8.81
C PRO A 307 7.81 21.61 7.33
N LYS A 308 6.98 20.61 7.08
CA LYS A 308 6.50 20.20 5.77
C LYS A 308 5.01 20.43 5.76
N ILE A 309 4.56 21.40 4.98
CA ILE A 309 3.14 21.73 4.84
C ILE A 309 2.68 21.16 3.51
N GLY A 310 1.61 20.36 3.55
CA GLY A 310 1.06 19.71 2.38
C GLY A 310 -0.44 19.92 2.25
N LEU A 311 -0.92 19.76 1.02
CA LEU A 311 -2.34 19.67 0.69
C LEU A 311 -2.51 18.47 -0.24
N LYS A 312 -3.28 17.49 0.21
CA LYS A 312 -3.83 16.42 -0.63
C LYS A 312 -5.27 16.78 -0.97
N THR A 313 -5.69 16.48 -2.19
CA THR A 313 -7.09 16.63 -2.61
C THR A 313 -7.35 15.76 -3.82
N GLU A 314 -8.54 15.20 -3.85
CA GLU A 314 -8.94 14.21 -4.82
C GLU A 314 -10.38 14.47 -5.24
N VAL A 315 -10.68 14.17 -6.48
CA VAL A 315 -12.04 14.11 -6.99
C VAL A 315 -12.19 12.76 -7.64
N ILE A 316 -13.21 12.02 -7.20
CA ILE A 316 -13.38 10.62 -7.52
C ILE A 316 -14.83 10.43 -7.95
N SER A 317 -15.03 10.02 -9.20
CA SER A 317 -16.37 9.93 -9.76
C SER A 317 -17.22 8.88 -9.04
N GLY A 318 -18.51 9.19 -8.96
CA GLY A 318 -19.57 8.31 -8.50
C GLY A 318 -20.73 8.32 -9.47
N ASP A 319 -21.57 7.31 -9.38
CA ASP A 319 -22.73 7.14 -10.25
C ASP A 319 -23.76 8.24 -10.05
N ARG A 320 -24.29 8.78 -11.16
CA ARG A 320 -25.23 9.92 -11.12
C ARG A 320 -26.66 9.53 -11.42
N ASN A 321 -26.88 8.32 -11.93
CA ASN A 321 -28.19 7.83 -12.29
C ASN A 321 -28.16 6.31 -12.44
N ALA A 322 -28.74 5.59 -11.48
CA ALA A 322 -28.80 4.13 -11.49
C ALA A 322 -29.55 3.53 -12.71
N SER A 323 -30.33 4.34 -13.44
CA SER A 323 -31.24 3.89 -14.51
C SER A 323 -30.77 4.22 -15.93
N ASP A 324 -29.58 4.82 -16.13
CA ASP A 324 -29.13 5.28 -17.45
C ASP A 324 -28.21 4.28 -18.20
N ASN A 325 -28.10 3.04 -17.70
CA ASN A 325 -27.19 2.00 -18.19
C ASN A 325 -25.72 2.43 -18.23
N ARG A 326 -25.29 3.30 -17.32
CA ARG A 326 -23.87 3.64 -17.11
C ARG A 326 -23.46 3.31 -15.68
N LEU A 327 -22.17 3.10 -15.52
CA LEU A 327 -21.53 3.01 -14.21
C LEU A 327 -20.42 4.06 -14.17
N GLN A 328 -20.63 5.11 -13.37
CA GLN A 328 -19.65 6.19 -13.20
C GLN A 328 -18.86 6.10 -11.90
N THR A 329 -19.12 5.09 -11.07
CA THR A 329 -18.34 4.80 -9.86
C THR A 329 -16.93 4.34 -10.20
N PHE A 330 -15.95 5.07 -9.68
CA PHE A 330 -14.54 4.73 -9.84
C PHE A 330 -14.19 3.45 -9.06
N ASN A 331 -13.39 2.58 -9.68
CA ASN A 331 -12.87 1.37 -9.07
C ASN A 331 -11.34 1.51 -8.88
N PRO A 332 -10.82 1.60 -7.64
CA PRO A 332 -9.39 1.70 -7.37
C PRO A 332 -8.60 0.40 -7.63
N LEU A 333 -9.22 -0.68 -8.12
CA LEU A 333 -8.59 -1.97 -8.41
C LEU A 333 -8.05 -2.67 -7.14
N PHE A 334 -6.75 -2.52 -6.86
CA PHE A 334 -6.05 -3.13 -5.73
C PHE A 334 -5.34 -2.05 -4.89
N PRO A 335 -6.06 -1.09 -4.31
CA PRO A 335 -5.46 0.01 -3.57
C PRO A 335 -4.83 -0.48 -2.26
N ARG A 336 -4.04 0.41 -1.63
CA ARG A 336 -3.68 0.28 -0.21
C ARG A 336 -4.94 0.36 0.66
N GLY A 337 -5.02 -0.44 1.73
CA GLY A 337 -6.15 -0.39 2.66
C GLY A 337 -6.20 0.93 3.46
N ALA A 338 -5.05 1.39 3.94
CA ALA A 338 -4.90 2.69 4.61
C ALA A 338 -4.88 3.83 3.58
N TYR A 339 -5.99 4.06 2.86
CA TYR A 339 -6.04 4.99 1.74
C TYR A 339 -5.96 6.46 2.18
N PHE A 340 -6.84 6.86 3.11
CA PHE A 340 -6.92 8.21 3.68
C PHE A 340 -6.33 8.31 5.10
N GLY A 341 -5.66 7.26 5.56
CA GLY A 341 -5.14 7.16 6.92
C GLY A 341 -5.11 5.71 7.39
N LEU A 342 -4.39 5.41 8.48
CA LEU A 342 -4.23 4.04 8.96
C LEU A 342 -5.57 3.40 9.35
N ALA A 343 -6.54 4.19 9.83
CA ALA A 343 -7.85 3.71 10.21
C ALA A 343 -8.66 3.09 9.05
N GLY A 344 -8.33 3.42 7.79
CA GLY A 344 -8.91 2.74 6.61
C GLY A 344 -10.43 2.85 6.46
N ILE A 345 -11.04 3.91 7.01
CA ILE A 345 -12.50 4.03 7.21
C ILE A 345 -13.29 4.08 5.90
N ILE A 346 -12.80 4.87 4.92
CA ILE A 346 -13.49 5.09 3.63
C ILE A 346 -12.53 4.79 2.48
N GLY A 347 -13.07 4.23 1.40
CA GLY A 347 -12.37 3.96 0.14
C GLY A 347 -12.56 5.04 -0.92
N PRO A 348 -11.69 5.07 -1.93
CA PRO A 348 -11.69 6.09 -2.97
C PRO A 348 -12.74 5.80 -4.06
N SER A 349 -14.03 5.96 -3.76
CA SER A 349 -15.13 5.86 -4.72
C SER A 349 -16.26 6.84 -4.35
N ASN A 350 -16.78 7.58 -5.33
CA ASN A 350 -17.85 8.58 -5.14
C ASN A 350 -17.56 9.66 -4.08
N LEU A 351 -16.37 10.28 -4.11
CA LEU A 351 -16.04 11.32 -3.14
C LEU A 351 -15.13 12.41 -3.71
N TYR A 352 -15.08 13.52 -3.01
CA TYR A 352 -13.99 14.49 -3.10
C TYR A 352 -13.60 14.96 -1.71
N ASP A 353 -12.35 15.37 -1.57
CA ASP A 353 -11.77 15.69 -0.27
C ASP A 353 -10.83 16.91 -0.29
N ILE A 354 -10.63 17.49 0.88
CA ILE A 354 -9.60 18.49 1.17
C ILE A 354 -8.84 18.01 2.39
N HIS A 355 -7.56 17.71 2.20
CA HIS A 355 -6.73 17.04 3.20
C HIS A 355 -5.42 17.83 3.41
N PRO A 356 -5.44 18.95 4.16
CA PRO A 356 -4.24 19.60 4.65
C PRO A 356 -3.44 18.69 5.59
N GLU A 357 -2.12 18.80 5.51
CA GLU A 357 -1.21 18.12 6.42
C GLU A 357 -0.06 19.05 6.87
N ILE A 358 0.44 18.78 8.06
CA ILE A 358 1.71 19.31 8.54
C ILE A 358 2.54 18.17 9.13
N ALA A 359 3.81 18.10 8.76
CA ALA A 359 4.78 17.22 9.39
C ALA A 359 5.98 18.01 9.91
N LEU A 360 6.49 17.61 11.06
CA LEU A 360 7.59 18.24 11.79
C LEU A 360 8.66 17.20 12.11
N SER A 361 9.92 17.51 11.79
CA SER A 361 11.05 16.71 12.27
C SER A 361 11.47 17.25 13.64
N LEU A 362 10.92 16.65 14.70
CA LEU A 362 11.20 17.03 16.09
C LEU A 362 12.66 16.78 16.47
N THR A 363 13.22 15.67 15.97
CA THR A 363 14.64 15.34 16.04
C THR A 363 15.09 14.66 14.74
N LYS A 364 16.33 14.15 14.67
CA LYS A 364 16.80 13.34 13.54
C LYS A 364 16.14 11.95 13.44
N THR A 365 15.47 11.53 14.51
CA THR A 365 14.88 10.18 14.64
C THR A 365 13.43 10.22 15.07
N ILE A 366 12.84 11.41 15.28
CA ILE A 366 11.46 11.58 15.69
C ILE A 366 10.77 12.55 14.76
N ASP A 367 9.73 12.08 14.08
CA ASP A 367 8.85 12.87 13.25
C ASP A 367 7.44 12.88 13.85
N PHE A 368 6.79 14.04 13.75
CA PHE A 368 5.40 14.24 14.14
C PHE A 368 4.60 14.65 12.90
N GLY A 369 3.40 14.10 12.74
CA GLY A 369 2.48 14.44 11.67
C GLY A 369 1.10 14.77 12.23
N LEU A 370 0.42 15.71 11.57
CA LEU A 370 -0.97 16.04 11.78
C LEU A 370 -1.63 16.18 10.40
N ASP A 371 -2.76 15.52 10.22
CA ASP A 371 -3.58 15.57 9.01
C ASP A 371 -5.03 15.83 9.36
N TYR A 372 -5.72 16.60 8.51
CA TYR A 372 -7.14 16.86 8.68
C TYR A 372 -7.82 16.72 7.33
N ASP A 373 -8.69 15.74 7.20
CA ASP A 373 -9.38 15.39 5.96
C ASP A 373 -10.87 15.74 6.06
N LEU A 374 -11.44 16.34 5.01
CA LEU A 374 -12.84 16.71 4.93
C LEU A 374 -13.45 16.04 3.72
N PHE A 375 -14.50 15.23 3.94
CA PHE A 375 -15.05 14.35 2.91
C PHE A 375 -16.46 14.76 2.48
N TRP A 376 -16.68 14.75 1.17
CA TRP A 376 -18.01 14.89 0.56
C TRP A 376 -18.23 13.84 -0.51
N ARG A 377 -19.49 13.42 -0.69
CA ARG A 377 -19.90 12.59 -1.81
C ARG A 377 -19.88 13.39 -3.11
N PHE A 378 -19.29 12.80 -4.14
CA PHE A 378 -19.27 13.38 -5.48
C PHE A 378 -20.68 13.40 -6.11
N SER A 379 -21.44 12.34 -5.91
CA SER A 379 -22.84 12.17 -6.31
C SER A 379 -23.69 11.77 -5.11
N THR A 380 -24.88 12.34 -5.01
CA THR A 380 -25.86 11.97 -3.98
C THR A 380 -26.60 10.68 -4.33
N GLU A 381 -26.62 10.29 -5.60
CA GLU A 381 -27.29 9.10 -6.14
C GLU A 381 -26.45 7.81 -6.00
N ASP A 382 -25.24 7.92 -5.45
CA ASP A 382 -24.33 6.80 -5.24
C ASP A 382 -23.90 6.74 -3.77
N GLY A 383 -23.47 5.56 -3.34
CA GLY A 383 -23.07 5.28 -1.97
C GLY A 383 -21.65 5.72 -1.65
N ILE A 384 -21.21 5.42 -0.44
CA ILE A 384 -19.79 5.41 -0.09
C ILE A 384 -19.31 3.96 0.03
N TYR A 385 -18.04 3.74 -0.25
CA TYR A 385 -17.46 2.41 -0.37
C TYR A 385 -16.24 2.28 0.53
N ALA A 386 -15.96 1.06 0.97
CA ALA A 386 -14.71 0.71 1.63
C ALA A 386 -13.55 0.63 0.60
N PRO A 387 -12.28 0.61 1.03
CA PRO A 387 -11.13 0.57 0.11
C PRO A 387 -11.14 -0.60 -0.91
N ASN A 388 -11.81 -1.70 -0.60
CA ASN A 388 -12.00 -2.85 -1.49
C ASN A 388 -13.25 -2.74 -2.40
N VAL A 389 -13.91 -1.58 -2.43
CA VAL A 389 -15.15 -1.30 -3.19
C VAL A 389 -16.39 -2.02 -2.64
N SER A 390 -16.34 -2.54 -1.41
CA SER A 390 -17.57 -2.97 -0.73
C SER A 390 -18.42 -1.74 -0.43
N LEU A 391 -19.72 -1.78 -0.75
CA LEU A 391 -20.66 -0.72 -0.38
C LEU A 391 -20.80 -0.66 1.14
N ILE A 392 -20.67 0.55 1.71
CA ILE A 392 -20.91 0.81 3.14
C ILE A 392 -22.34 1.30 3.32
N TYR A 393 -22.66 2.46 2.73
CA TYR A 393 -24.01 3.04 2.73
C TYR A 393 -24.46 3.37 1.31
N PRO A 394 -25.72 3.08 0.95
CA PRO A 394 -26.28 3.42 -0.36
C PRO A 394 -26.52 4.94 -0.51
N GLY A 395 -26.77 5.37 -1.75
CA GLY A 395 -27.07 6.76 -2.08
C GLY A 395 -28.51 7.20 -1.79
N GLU A 396 -29.05 6.89 -0.61
CA GLU A 396 -30.47 7.15 -0.29
C GLU A 396 -30.71 8.54 0.35
N SER A 397 -29.67 9.17 0.88
CA SER A 397 -29.72 10.53 1.43
C SER A 397 -29.38 11.58 0.36
N SER A 398 -29.92 12.79 0.47
CA SER A 398 -29.49 13.94 -0.36
C SER A 398 -28.25 14.66 0.20
N GLU A 399 -27.75 14.27 1.37
CA GLU A 399 -26.63 14.94 2.04
C GLU A 399 -25.29 14.59 1.40
N ARG A 400 -24.48 15.59 1.05
CA ARG A 400 -23.14 15.34 0.49
C ARG A 400 -22.08 15.14 1.54
N PHE A 401 -22.17 15.85 2.66
CA PHE A 401 -21.09 15.89 3.64
C PHE A 401 -21.01 14.59 4.42
N ILE A 402 -19.89 13.88 4.25
CA ILE A 402 -19.65 12.58 4.88
C ILE A 402 -19.13 12.79 6.29
N GLY A 403 -18.15 13.69 6.49
CA GLY A 403 -17.56 13.96 7.80
C GLY A 403 -16.17 14.56 7.71
N THR A 404 -15.51 14.69 8.85
CA THR A 404 -14.10 15.10 8.92
C THR A 404 -13.26 14.12 9.71
N GLN A 405 -11.98 14.01 9.38
CA GLN A 405 -11.03 13.12 10.02
C GLN A 405 -9.80 13.91 10.46
N LEU A 406 -9.60 14.06 11.77
CA LEU A 406 -8.36 14.58 12.34
C LEU A 406 -7.48 13.41 12.75
N ALA A 407 -6.31 13.28 12.16
CA ALA A 407 -5.34 12.29 12.60
C ALA A 407 -3.99 12.91 12.94
N ALA A 408 -3.32 12.25 13.87
CA ALA A 408 -1.99 12.63 14.33
C ALA A 408 -1.14 11.38 14.47
N ASN A 409 0.16 11.51 14.15
CA ASN A 409 1.11 10.43 14.32
C ASN A 409 2.42 10.94 14.92
N ILE A 410 3.09 10.08 15.68
CA ILE A 410 4.48 10.24 16.09
C ILE A 410 5.25 8.98 15.71
N ALA A 411 6.36 9.15 15.00
CA ALA A 411 7.22 8.06 14.55
C ALA A 411 8.61 8.24 15.16
N TRP A 412 9.15 7.17 15.73
CA TRP A 412 10.51 7.10 16.26
C TRP A 412 11.30 6.03 15.52
N GLU A 413 12.33 6.45 14.80
CA GLU A 413 13.23 5.62 14.00
C GLU A 413 14.68 5.82 14.49
N PRO A 414 15.09 5.16 15.60
CA PRO A 414 16.42 5.34 16.17
C PRO A 414 17.55 4.83 15.26
N ASN A 415 17.24 3.93 14.34
CA ASN A 415 18.15 3.38 13.32
C ASN A 415 17.32 2.77 12.17
N ALA A 416 17.96 2.27 11.11
CA ALA A 416 17.22 1.69 9.98
C ALA A 416 16.48 0.38 10.28
N PHE A 417 16.84 -0.34 11.34
CA PHE A 417 16.28 -1.67 11.63
C PHE A 417 15.00 -1.60 12.42
N PHE A 418 14.79 -0.56 13.22
CA PHE A 418 13.68 -0.47 14.16
C PHE A 418 12.91 0.82 13.99
N SER A 419 11.58 0.71 13.97
CA SER A 419 10.66 1.85 14.03
C SER A 419 9.54 1.59 15.01
N LEU A 420 9.16 2.61 15.77
CA LEU A 420 7.96 2.64 16.60
C LEU A 420 7.08 3.81 16.17
N LYS A 421 5.81 3.56 15.87
CA LYS A 421 4.86 4.58 15.43
C LYS A 421 3.59 4.49 16.26
N ALA A 422 3.11 5.62 16.77
CA ALA A 422 1.76 5.74 17.34
C ALA A 422 0.93 6.68 16.46
N GLU A 423 -0.32 6.31 16.23
CA GLU A 423 -1.28 7.04 15.40
C GLU A 423 -2.62 7.13 16.11
N THR A 424 -3.30 8.25 15.94
CA THR A 424 -4.69 8.42 16.38
C THR A 424 -5.50 9.07 15.29
N THR A 425 -6.77 8.71 15.20
CA THR A 425 -7.72 9.32 14.29
C THR A 425 -9.02 9.59 15.03
N TRP A 426 -9.54 10.81 14.90
CA TRP A 426 -10.89 11.19 15.31
C TRP A 426 -11.69 11.49 14.04
N PHE A 427 -12.76 10.74 13.80
CA PHE A 427 -13.68 10.96 12.69
C PHE A 427 -15.00 11.54 13.22
N ASP A 428 -15.33 12.78 12.86
CA ASP A 428 -16.60 13.43 13.16
C ASP A 428 -17.60 13.13 12.03
N ALA A 429 -18.69 12.44 12.37
CA ALA A 429 -19.69 11.98 11.42
C ALA A 429 -20.54 13.14 10.88
N GLY A 430 -20.56 13.32 9.56
CA GLY A 430 -21.40 14.30 8.88
C GLY A 430 -22.85 13.86 8.74
N ASN A 431 -23.68 14.75 8.18
CA ASN A 431 -25.12 14.52 8.02
C ASN A 431 -25.44 13.28 7.18
N PHE A 432 -24.62 12.96 6.18
CA PHE A 432 -24.84 11.76 5.36
C PHE A 432 -24.83 10.48 6.21
N LEU A 433 -23.84 10.33 7.08
CA LEU A 433 -23.70 9.15 7.94
C LEU A 433 -24.80 9.10 9.00
N LYS A 434 -25.12 10.25 9.62
CA LYS A 434 -26.22 10.40 10.59
C LYS A 434 -27.60 10.07 9.99
N ASN A 435 -27.77 10.24 8.68
CA ASN A 435 -28.99 9.89 7.98
C ASN A 435 -29.01 8.44 7.47
N SER A 436 -27.84 7.81 7.30
CA SER A 436 -27.72 6.49 6.65
C SER A 436 -27.51 5.32 7.62
N GLY A 437 -27.05 5.61 8.85
CA GLY A 437 -26.78 4.61 9.89
C GLY A 437 -26.78 5.24 11.29
N ALA A 438 -26.07 4.63 12.24
CA ALA A 438 -25.96 5.18 13.60
C ALA A 438 -25.25 6.54 13.65
N GLY A 439 -24.33 6.80 12.71
CA GLY A 439 -23.69 8.11 12.52
C GLY A 439 -22.92 8.60 13.74
N GLN A 440 -22.31 7.69 14.50
CA GLN A 440 -21.46 8.03 15.63
C GLN A 440 -20.04 8.40 15.19
N ASP A 441 -19.40 9.26 15.97
CA ASP A 441 -18.00 9.60 15.77
C ASP A 441 -17.09 8.40 16.07
N ILE A 442 -16.02 8.26 15.30
CA ILE A 442 -15.05 7.17 15.45
C ILE A 442 -13.80 7.70 16.13
N PHE A 443 -13.32 6.99 17.14
CA PHE A 443 -11.95 7.16 17.63
C PHE A 443 -11.13 5.92 17.33
N PHE A 444 -10.00 6.11 16.66
CA PHE A 444 -9.01 5.08 16.42
C PHE A 444 -7.70 5.44 17.12
N PHE A 445 -7.09 4.44 17.74
CA PHE A 445 -5.72 4.49 18.23
C PHE A 445 -4.95 3.27 17.73
N GLY A 446 -3.75 3.50 17.21
CA GLY A 446 -2.85 2.45 16.79
C GLY A 446 -1.42 2.66 17.26
N ILE A 447 -0.76 1.58 17.65
CA ILE A 447 0.69 1.57 17.89
C ILE A 447 1.32 0.43 17.09
N THR A 448 2.36 0.74 16.33
CA THR A 448 3.08 -0.17 15.43
C THR A 448 4.55 -0.21 15.81
N SER A 449 5.05 -1.40 16.11
CA SER A 449 6.48 -1.68 16.23
C SER A 449 6.89 -2.52 15.02
N GLN A 450 8.00 -2.14 14.37
CA GLN A 450 8.49 -2.85 13.20
C GLN A 450 10.00 -3.03 13.27
N PHE A 451 10.46 -4.24 12.96
CA PHE A 451 11.87 -4.61 12.87
C PHE A 451 12.19 -5.20 11.50
N LYS A 452 13.20 -4.66 10.82
CA LYS A 452 13.64 -5.08 9.48
C LYS A 452 15.12 -5.44 9.49
N PHE A 453 15.49 -6.49 8.77
CA PHE A 453 16.87 -6.96 8.67
C PHE A 453 17.15 -7.76 7.40
#